data_AF-A0A7D5A9A0-F1
#
_entry.id   AF-A0A7D5A9A0-F1
#
_cell.length_a   1.000
_cell.length_b   1.000
_cell.length_c   1.000
_cell.angle_alpha   90.00
_cell.angle_beta   90.00
_cell.angle_gamma   90.00
#
_symmetry.space_group_name_H-M   'P 1'
#
loop_
_entity.id
_entity.type
_entity.pdbx_description
1 polymer ?
#
loop_
_entity_poly.entity_id
_entity_poly.type
_entity_poly.pdbx_seq_one_letter_code
_entity_poly.pdbx_strand_id
1 'polypeptide(L)'
;MRMKSQANNTLVSLLLGVQLLQNAFGKTHPAFQTLPREVHSTQSSLTERLFQLPSTPRHNRFYPKKRNLKTRKLLKRLGKAYDENWMSITQPVHIHEIVSNKIDHKLVAEARNVNFTTPGLPNSKQPNITSAMLSVFQDWLIQRGSCPVHFLWEDLGLNFWPRWVKRGFCVDEDSCSWPPGMHCVPAEGKRIRLLRWQCVPRFRRNGPFKPNRKTKDDQQNTTEPKVKKEKRKYGMKCKWMKIPYPVTDECFCSC
;
A
#
# COMPACT_ATOMS: atom_id res chain seq x y z
N MET A 1 -33.55 -32.17 -74.74
CA MET A 1 -33.17 -33.32 -73.89
C MET A 1 -32.00 -32.93 -72.99
N ARG A 2 -32.18 -32.97 -71.66
CA ARG A 2 -31.12 -33.14 -70.64
C ARG A 2 -31.81 -33.68 -69.37
N MET A 3 -31.12 -34.53 -68.62
CA MET A 3 -31.73 -35.44 -67.64
C MET A 3 -31.97 -34.78 -66.28
N LYS A 4 -32.89 -35.36 -65.50
CA LYS A 4 -33.22 -34.97 -64.12
C LYS A 4 -32.24 -35.57 -63.09
N SER A 5 -32.38 -35.09 -61.84
CA SER A 5 -32.18 -35.81 -60.57
C SER A 5 -30.73 -35.93 -60.04
N GLN A 6 -30.46 -35.90 -58.71
CA GLN A 6 -31.35 -35.62 -57.57
C GLN A 6 -30.57 -35.10 -56.33
N ALA A 7 -30.96 -33.96 -55.75
CA ALA A 7 -30.48 -33.50 -54.42
C ALA A 7 -31.38 -32.40 -53.84
N ASN A 8 -32.19 -32.74 -52.81
CA ASN A 8 -32.79 -31.85 -51.80
C ASN A 8 -33.80 -32.66 -50.96
N ASN A 9 -33.41 -33.15 -49.77
CA ASN A 9 -34.34 -33.57 -48.70
C ASN A 9 -33.62 -33.98 -47.40
N THR A 10 -32.96 -33.04 -46.70
CA THR A 10 -32.44 -33.26 -45.33
C THR A 10 -32.43 -32.00 -44.44
N LEU A 11 -33.02 -30.88 -44.87
CA LEU A 11 -32.90 -29.58 -44.18
C LEU A 11 -34.23 -28.92 -43.76
N VAL A 12 -35.28 -29.71 -43.51
CA VAL A 12 -36.60 -29.22 -43.05
C VAL A 12 -37.02 -29.76 -41.68
N SER A 13 -36.38 -30.80 -41.15
CA SER A 13 -36.82 -31.50 -39.93
C SER A 13 -36.21 -31.02 -38.60
N LEU A 14 -35.53 -29.86 -38.55
CA LEU A 14 -34.87 -29.34 -37.33
C LEU A 14 -35.36 -27.96 -36.86
N LEU A 15 -36.38 -27.38 -37.50
CA LEU A 15 -36.93 -26.05 -37.13
C LEU A 15 -38.35 -26.09 -36.54
N LEU A 16 -38.88 -27.27 -36.21
CA LEU A 16 -40.18 -27.47 -35.56
C LEU A 16 -40.05 -28.17 -34.20
N GLY A 17 -39.09 -27.74 -33.39
CA GLY A 17 -38.81 -28.28 -32.04
C GLY A 17 -38.74 -27.23 -30.93
N VAL A 18 -39.07 -25.97 -31.19
CA VAL A 18 -38.94 -24.86 -30.22
C VAL A 18 -40.18 -23.97 -30.21
N GLN A 19 -41.31 -24.52 -29.75
CA GLN A 19 -42.40 -23.77 -29.12
C GLN A 19 -43.45 -24.72 -28.53
N LEU A 20 -44.15 -24.24 -27.49
CA LEU A 20 -45.21 -24.92 -26.72
C LEU A 20 -44.75 -26.07 -25.80
N LEU A 21 -44.29 -25.69 -24.60
CA LEU A 21 -45.07 -25.94 -23.38
C LEU A 21 -44.52 -25.06 -22.23
N GLN A 22 -45.17 -23.92 -22.00
CA GLN A 22 -45.06 -23.17 -20.75
C GLN A 22 -46.19 -23.60 -19.80
N ASN A 23 -46.01 -23.25 -18.51
CA ASN A 23 -47.00 -23.21 -17.43
C ASN A 23 -47.27 -24.50 -16.64
N ALA A 24 -46.55 -24.62 -15.51
CA ALA A 24 -47.18 -25.01 -14.25
C ALA A 24 -46.43 -24.36 -13.06
N PHE A 25 -47.20 -23.86 -12.07
CA PHE A 25 -46.76 -23.39 -10.74
C PHE A 25 -45.80 -22.19 -10.65
N GLY A 26 -46.39 -21.00 -10.53
CA GLY A 26 -45.79 -19.93 -9.74
C GLY A 26 -46.07 -20.11 -8.25
N LYS A 27 -45.18 -19.58 -7.40
CA LYS A 27 -45.47 -19.15 -6.02
C LYS A 27 -44.55 -17.99 -5.66
N THR A 28 -45.14 -16.92 -5.16
CA THR A 28 -44.46 -15.70 -4.70
C THR A 28 -43.88 -15.89 -3.29
N HIS A 29 -42.72 -15.31 -2.99
CA HIS A 29 -42.45 -14.46 -1.81
C HIS A 29 -41.04 -13.84 -1.89
N PRO A 30 -40.74 -12.75 -1.15
CA PRO A 30 -39.70 -11.80 -1.54
C PRO A 30 -38.35 -11.95 -0.81
N ALA A 31 -37.34 -11.31 -1.40
CA ALA A 31 -36.16 -10.69 -0.78
C ALA A 31 -35.38 -11.47 0.30
N PHE A 32 -34.13 -11.83 -0.02
CA PHE A 32 -32.97 -11.51 0.83
C PHE A 32 -31.69 -11.50 -0.02
N GLN A 33 -31.21 -10.31 -0.38
CA GLN A 33 -29.83 -10.16 -0.87
C GLN A 33 -28.90 -10.27 0.33
N THR A 34 -28.29 -11.45 0.54
CA THR A 34 -27.24 -11.61 1.53
C THR A 34 -25.96 -10.99 1.00
N LEU A 35 -25.69 -9.75 1.42
CA LEU A 35 -24.37 -9.12 1.34
C LEU A 35 -23.30 -10.06 1.92
N PRO A 36 -22.08 -10.10 1.34
CA PRO A 36 -20.95 -10.72 2.00
C PRO A 36 -20.74 -10.09 3.38
N ARG A 37 -20.59 -10.95 4.39
CA ARG A 37 -20.42 -10.56 5.79
C ARG A 37 -19.08 -9.83 5.92
N GLU A 38 -19.07 -8.59 6.41
CA GLU A 38 -17.81 -7.97 6.85
C GLU A 38 -17.22 -8.79 7.99
N VAL A 39 -16.12 -9.48 7.72
CA VAL A 39 -15.30 -10.11 8.75
C VAL A 39 -14.45 -9.00 9.35
N HIS A 40 -14.94 -8.38 10.42
CA HIS A 40 -14.14 -7.51 11.28
C HIS A 40 -13.00 -8.33 11.92
N SER A 41 -11.89 -8.45 11.22
CA SER A 41 -10.63 -8.91 11.81
C SER A 41 -10.10 -7.83 12.75
N THR A 42 -10.04 -8.15 14.04
CA THR A 42 -9.72 -7.20 15.11
C THR A 42 -8.22 -6.95 15.25
N GLN A 43 -7.61 -6.25 14.27
CA GLN A 43 -6.24 -5.72 14.40
C GLN A 43 -6.04 -4.39 13.64
N SER A 44 -6.50 -3.28 14.24
CA SER A 44 -5.90 -1.91 14.18
C SER A 44 -6.93 -0.84 14.55
N SER A 45 -7.28 -0.71 15.84
CA SER A 45 -8.19 0.33 16.34
C SER A 45 -7.57 1.75 16.40
N LEU A 46 -6.55 2.03 15.57
CA LEU A 46 -5.84 3.32 15.51
C LEU A 46 -5.80 3.95 14.11
N THR A 47 -6.39 3.34 13.09
CA THR A 47 -6.27 3.80 11.68
C THR A 47 -7.52 4.41 11.05
N GLU A 48 -8.69 4.38 11.71
CA GLU A 48 -9.96 4.88 11.14
C GLU A 48 -10.47 6.22 11.70
N ARG A 49 -9.68 6.92 12.50
CA ARG A 49 -9.93 8.34 12.82
C ARG A 49 -8.65 9.15 12.61
N LEU A 50 -8.80 10.30 11.94
CA LEU A 50 -7.73 11.11 11.30
C LEU A 50 -7.24 10.42 10.01
N PHE A 51 -7.37 10.97 8.79
CA PHE A 51 -7.11 12.36 8.41
C PHE A 51 -8.08 12.93 7.36
N GLN A 52 -9.10 13.65 7.80
CA GLN A 52 -9.52 14.89 7.13
C GLN A 52 -9.39 16.04 8.12
N LEU A 53 -8.17 16.58 8.24
CA LEU A 53 -7.97 17.80 9.00
C LEU A 53 -8.60 18.96 8.22
N PRO A 54 -9.61 19.66 8.77
CA PRO A 54 -10.20 20.81 8.09
C PRO A 54 -9.12 21.87 7.88
N SER A 55 -9.02 22.36 6.65
CA SER A 55 -8.01 23.32 6.19
C SER A 55 -8.27 24.74 6.73
N THR A 56 -8.28 24.89 8.06
CA THR A 56 -8.45 26.19 8.70
C THR A 56 -7.31 27.14 8.29
N PRO A 57 -7.59 28.39 7.86
CA PRO A 57 -6.57 29.23 7.20
C PRO A 57 -5.38 29.70 8.05
N ARG A 58 -5.26 29.27 9.31
CA ARG A 58 -4.30 29.84 10.29
C ARG A 58 -2.99 29.08 10.47
N HIS A 59 -2.80 27.90 9.87
CA HIS A 59 -1.60 27.05 10.08
C HIS A 59 -0.61 26.95 8.89
N ASN A 60 -0.65 27.90 7.95
CA ASN A 60 0.25 27.97 6.76
C ASN A 60 1.73 28.35 7.05
N ARG A 61 2.21 28.19 8.30
CA ARG A 61 3.61 28.47 8.68
C ARG A 61 4.51 27.24 8.59
N PHE A 62 3.95 26.05 8.78
CA PHE A 62 4.71 24.80 8.84
C PHE A 62 4.82 24.08 7.50
N TYR A 63 3.96 24.39 6.53
CA TYR A 63 3.98 23.80 5.18
C TYR A 63 4.97 24.51 4.22
N PRO A 64 5.46 23.81 3.17
CA PRO A 64 6.31 24.42 2.15
C PRO A 64 5.51 25.32 1.20
N LYS A 65 5.85 26.61 1.16
CA LYS A 65 5.30 27.55 0.14
C LYS A 65 5.72 27.15 -1.28
N LYS A 66 4.94 27.52 -2.31
CA LYS A 66 5.21 27.27 -3.75
C LYS A 66 6.69 27.41 -4.17
N ARG A 67 7.39 28.47 -3.72
CA ARG A 67 8.83 28.70 -4.04
C ARG A 67 9.80 27.60 -3.56
N ASN A 68 9.39 26.79 -2.59
CA ASN A 68 10.16 25.65 -2.05
C ASN A 68 9.78 24.31 -2.71
N LEU A 69 8.73 24.28 -3.55
CA LEU A 69 8.19 23.11 -4.24
C LEU A 69 8.67 23.03 -5.71
N LYS A 70 9.81 23.66 -6.04
CA LYS A 70 10.35 23.64 -7.41
C LYS A 70 10.93 22.25 -7.73
N THR A 71 10.21 21.42 -8.48
CA THR A 71 10.53 20.03 -8.86
C THR A 71 12.01 19.82 -9.19
N ARG A 72 12.59 20.58 -10.13
CA ARG A 72 14.02 20.48 -10.52
C ARG A 72 15.00 20.65 -9.34
N LYS A 73 14.67 21.49 -8.34
CA LYS A 73 15.51 21.65 -7.12
C LYS A 73 15.35 20.49 -6.15
N LEU A 74 14.19 19.85 -6.11
CA LEU A 74 13.90 18.73 -5.23
C LEU A 74 14.45 17.40 -5.79
N LEU A 75 14.29 17.17 -7.10
CA LEU A 75 15.00 16.12 -7.84
C LEU A 75 16.51 16.23 -7.62
N LYS A 76 17.13 17.40 -7.87
CA LYS A 76 18.56 17.60 -7.63
C LYS A 76 18.96 17.40 -6.16
N ARG A 77 18.08 17.70 -5.19
CA ARG A 77 18.35 17.47 -3.77
C ARG A 77 18.28 15.99 -3.42
N LEU A 78 17.29 15.26 -3.95
CA LEU A 78 17.11 13.83 -3.69
C LEU A 78 18.19 12.99 -4.39
N GLY A 79 18.54 13.34 -5.63
CA GLY A 79 19.58 12.72 -6.43
C GLY A 79 19.20 11.29 -6.85
N LYS A 80 20.19 10.39 -6.89
CA LYS A 80 20.04 8.95 -7.23
C LYS A 80 19.09 8.14 -6.33
N ALA A 81 18.41 8.77 -5.38
CA ALA A 81 17.45 8.12 -4.48
C ALA A 81 15.98 8.34 -4.91
N TYR A 82 15.74 9.01 -6.03
CA TYR A 82 14.45 9.00 -6.71
C TYR A 82 14.32 7.69 -7.49
N ASP A 83 13.24 6.95 -7.26
CA ASP A 83 12.95 5.64 -7.86
C ASP A 83 11.46 5.59 -8.21
N GLU A 84 11.14 5.67 -9.50
CA GLU A 84 9.77 5.82 -9.99
C GLU A 84 8.88 4.60 -9.68
N ASN A 85 9.49 3.43 -9.43
CA ASN A 85 8.77 2.24 -8.99
C ASN A 85 8.23 2.35 -7.55
N TRP A 86 8.78 3.28 -6.75
CA TRP A 86 8.50 3.43 -5.33
C TRP A 86 7.98 4.80 -4.92
N MET A 87 8.12 5.83 -5.76
CA MET A 87 7.66 7.19 -5.46
C MET A 87 7.26 7.97 -6.70
N SER A 88 6.17 8.73 -6.60
CA SER A 88 5.67 9.58 -7.67
C SER A 88 5.40 11.02 -7.23
N ILE A 89 5.62 11.94 -8.17
CA ILE A 89 5.39 13.38 -7.99
C ILE A 89 3.90 13.71 -8.19
N THR A 90 3.25 13.05 -9.14
CA THR A 90 1.83 13.18 -9.48
C THR A 90 1.04 12.00 -8.90
N GLN A 91 -0.28 12.14 -8.83
CA GLN A 91 -1.13 11.03 -8.40
C GLN A 91 -1.04 9.87 -9.41
N PRO A 92 -0.75 8.65 -8.95
CA PRO A 92 -0.79 7.45 -9.79
C PRO A 92 -2.21 7.15 -10.27
N VAL A 93 -2.34 6.60 -11.48
CA VAL A 93 -3.64 6.25 -12.08
C VAL A 93 -4.23 5.00 -11.42
N HIS A 94 -3.39 4.00 -11.18
CA HIS A 94 -3.75 2.79 -10.45
C HIS A 94 -3.37 2.98 -8.99
N ILE A 95 -4.35 3.02 -8.09
CA ILE A 95 -4.12 3.23 -6.64
C ILE A 95 -3.74 1.90 -5.96
N HIS A 96 -4.25 0.77 -6.47
CA HIS A 96 -3.94 -0.58 -6.03
C HIS A 96 -3.41 -1.40 -7.21
N GLU A 97 -2.36 -2.17 -6.95
CA GLU A 97 -1.73 -3.08 -7.89
C GLU A 97 -1.46 -4.41 -7.18
N ILE A 98 -2.12 -5.49 -7.60
CA ILE A 98 -1.78 -6.85 -7.17
C ILE A 98 -0.61 -7.31 -8.05
N VAL A 99 0.60 -7.30 -7.50
CA VAL A 99 1.79 -7.82 -8.19
C VAL A 99 2.13 -9.16 -7.58
N SER A 100 1.66 -10.23 -8.22
CA SER A 100 1.89 -11.60 -7.75
C SER A 100 3.37 -11.97 -7.82
N ASN A 101 3.86 -12.48 -6.69
CA ASN A 101 4.99 -13.40 -6.54
C ASN A 101 6.25 -13.09 -7.36
N LYS A 102 7.16 -12.34 -6.74
CA LYS A 102 8.59 -12.67 -6.86
C LYS A 102 8.71 -14.13 -6.40
N ILE A 103 8.98 -15.05 -7.32
CA ILE A 103 9.02 -16.49 -7.03
C ILE A 103 10.07 -16.72 -5.95
N ASP A 104 9.65 -17.24 -4.79
CA ASP A 104 10.60 -17.66 -3.76
C ASP A 104 11.32 -18.92 -4.24
N HIS A 105 12.48 -18.72 -4.86
CA HIS A 105 13.35 -19.79 -5.33
C HIS A 105 13.79 -20.73 -4.21
N LYS A 106 13.83 -20.28 -2.94
CA LYS A 106 14.10 -21.14 -1.79
C LYS A 106 12.90 -22.03 -1.51
N LEU A 107 11.69 -21.48 -1.37
CA LEU A 107 10.47 -22.28 -1.20
C LEU A 107 10.30 -23.33 -2.32
N VAL A 108 10.53 -22.93 -3.58
CA VAL A 108 10.49 -23.84 -4.73
C VAL A 108 11.56 -24.94 -4.64
N ALA A 109 12.77 -24.63 -4.17
CA ALA A 109 13.83 -25.61 -3.98
C ALA A 109 13.50 -26.60 -2.84
N GLU A 110 13.06 -26.10 -1.68
CA GLU A 110 12.67 -26.94 -0.54
C GLU A 110 11.50 -27.86 -0.91
N ALA A 111 10.44 -27.33 -1.53
CA ALA A 111 9.29 -28.14 -1.97
C ALA A 111 9.69 -29.23 -2.97
N ARG A 112 10.60 -28.94 -3.91
CA ARG A 112 11.12 -29.92 -4.88
C ARG A 112 12.03 -30.97 -4.25
N ASN A 113 12.72 -30.63 -3.16
CA ASN A 113 13.60 -31.53 -2.42
C ASN A 113 12.87 -32.42 -1.40
N VAL A 114 11.55 -32.24 -1.17
CA VAL A 114 10.78 -33.11 -0.28
C VAL A 114 10.78 -34.55 -0.83
N ASN A 115 11.33 -35.47 -0.03
CA ASN A 115 11.27 -36.90 -0.32
C ASN A 115 9.98 -37.49 0.29
N PHE A 116 9.07 -37.93 -0.58
CA PHE A 116 7.76 -38.47 -0.20
C PHE A 116 7.76 -39.97 0.14
N THR A 117 8.93 -40.61 0.17
CA THR A 117 9.06 -41.96 0.73
C THR A 117 8.93 -41.91 2.26
N THR A 118 8.30 -42.93 2.85
CA THR A 118 8.17 -43.08 4.31
C THR A 118 9.14 -44.15 4.85
N PRO A 119 10.44 -43.84 5.03
CA PRO A 119 11.36 -44.80 5.63
C PRO A 119 10.95 -45.11 7.08
N GLY A 120 10.82 -46.40 7.40
CA GLY A 120 10.68 -46.87 8.78
C GLY A 120 9.29 -47.38 9.21
N LEU A 121 8.26 -47.40 8.35
CA LEU A 121 6.97 -48.01 8.71
C LEU A 121 6.84 -49.45 8.18
N PRO A 122 7.02 -50.49 9.02
CA PRO A 122 6.91 -51.88 8.58
C PRO A 122 5.49 -52.18 8.05
N ASN A 123 5.42 -52.94 6.95
CA ASN A 123 4.19 -53.27 6.20
C ASN A 123 3.48 -52.11 5.49
N SER A 124 4.04 -50.89 5.47
CA SER A 124 3.50 -49.84 4.61
C SER A 124 3.82 -50.15 3.14
N LYS A 125 2.79 -50.49 2.34
CA LYS A 125 2.90 -50.39 0.88
C LYS A 125 3.26 -48.93 0.57
N GLN A 126 4.42 -48.68 -0.04
CA GLN A 126 4.72 -47.34 -0.51
C GLN A 126 3.60 -46.93 -1.48
N PRO A 127 3.01 -45.74 -1.32
CA PRO A 127 2.02 -45.27 -2.27
C PRO A 127 2.69 -45.20 -3.65
N ASN A 128 2.02 -45.72 -4.68
CA ASN A 128 2.49 -45.64 -6.05
C ASN A 128 2.26 -44.21 -6.59
N ILE A 129 3.03 -43.25 -6.06
CA ILE A 129 2.92 -41.84 -6.43
C ILE A 129 3.68 -41.65 -7.75
N THR A 130 2.94 -41.28 -8.80
CA THR A 130 3.55 -40.90 -10.07
C THR A 130 4.26 -39.55 -9.96
N SER A 131 5.26 -39.30 -10.80
CA SER A 131 5.94 -37.99 -10.87
C SER A 131 4.97 -36.83 -11.15
N ALA A 132 3.89 -37.08 -11.88
CA ALA A 132 2.82 -36.10 -12.10
C ALA A 132 2.07 -35.74 -10.81
N MET A 133 1.72 -36.74 -9.98
CA MET A 133 1.10 -36.51 -8.67
C MET A 133 2.04 -35.77 -7.71
N LEU A 134 3.35 -36.09 -7.74
CA LEU A 134 4.36 -35.35 -6.97
C LEU A 134 4.44 -33.88 -7.39
N SER A 135 4.48 -33.58 -8.70
CA SER A 135 4.51 -32.20 -9.18
C SER A 135 3.31 -31.41 -8.68
N VAL A 136 2.09 -31.95 -8.83
CA VAL A 136 0.86 -31.26 -8.38
C VAL A 136 0.89 -30.98 -6.87
N PHE A 137 1.40 -31.92 -6.06
CA PHE A 137 1.51 -31.71 -4.62
C PHE A 137 2.60 -30.68 -4.25
N GLN A 138 3.74 -30.70 -4.95
CA GLN A 138 4.80 -29.70 -4.78
C GLN A 138 4.33 -28.29 -5.18
N ASP A 139 3.63 -28.17 -6.32
CA ASP A 139 3.05 -26.92 -6.78
C ASP A 139 1.97 -26.41 -5.81
N TRP A 140 1.17 -27.30 -5.21
CA TRP A 140 0.22 -26.95 -4.15
C TRP A 140 0.92 -26.46 -2.87
N LEU A 141 1.99 -27.12 -2.42
CA LEU A 141 2.80 -26.66 -1.28
C LEU A 141 3.40 -25.27 -1.55
N ILE A 142 3.95 -25.05 -2.74
CA ILE A 142 4.50 -23.76 -3.16
C ILE A 142 3.39 -22.70 -3.18
N GLN A 143 2.22 -23.00 -3.73
CA GLN A 143 1.09 -22.07 -3.78
C GLN A 143 0.58 -21.71 -2.38
N ARG A 144 0.45 -22.69 -1.47
CA ARG A 144 -0.01 -22.47 -0.09
C ARG A 144 1.01 -21.65 0.73
N GLY A 145 2.30 -21.96 0.59
CA GLY A 145 3.40 -21.28 1.29
C GLY A 145 3.82 -19.92 0.70
N SER A 146 3.33 -19.55 -0.49
CA SER A 146 3.68 -18.30 -1.15
C SER A 146 2.90 -17.12 -0.59
N CYS A 147 3.62 -16.09 -0.11
CA CYS A 147 3.04 -14.85 0.37
C CYS A 147 3.23 -13.71 -0.64
N PRO A 148 2.24 -13.39 -1.51
CA PRO A 148 2.32 -12.25 -2.41
C PRO A 148 2.37 -10.92 -1.66
N VAL A 149 3.10 -9.95 -2.23
CA VAL A 149 3.09 -8.55 -1.77
C VAL A 149 2.06 -7.77 -2.58
N HIS A 150 1.07 -7.23 -1.89
CA HIS A 150 0.08 -6.33 -2.50
C HIS A 150 0.59 -4.90 -2.41
N PHE A 151 0.45 -4.10 -3.47
CA PHE A 151 0.92 -2.72 -3.49
C PHE A 151 -0.24 -1.73 -3.55
N LEU A 152 -0.13 -0.68 -2.73
CA LEU A 152 -0.96 0.52 -2.84
C LEU A 152 -0.11 1.77 -2.94
N TRP A 153 -0.69 2.84 -3.49
CA TRP A 153 -0.06 4.16 -3.55
C TRP A 153 -0.61 5.08 -2.45
N GLU A 154 0.23 5.40 -1.46
CA GLU A 154 -0.09 6.21 -0.28
C GLU A 154 0.23 7.70 -0.52
N ASP A 155 -0.65 8.60 -0.07
CA ASP A 155 -0.43 10.05 -0.08
C ASP A 155 0.16 10.55 1.24
N LEU A 156 1.46 10.86 1.24
CA LEU A 156 2.14 11.41 2.43
C LEU A 156 1.91 12.93 2.63
N GLY A 157 1.22 13.58 1.69
CA GLY A 157 0.82 14.97 1.76
C GLY A 157 1.94 16.00 1.57
N LEU A 158 1.59 17.28 1.73
CA LEU A 158 2.43 18.43 1.34
C LEU A 158 3.78 18.57 2.09
N ASN A 159 3.97 17.85 3.20
CA ASN A 159 5.22 17.87 3.95
C ASN A 159 6.24 16.83 3.48
N PHE A 160 5.89 16.01 2.48
CA PHE A 160 6.77 15.03 1.87
C PHE A 160 6.97 15.35 0.38
N TRP A 161 8.11 14.94 -0.15
CA TRP A 161 8.41 15.03 -1.57
C TRP A 161 9.37 13.89 -2.00
N PRO A 162 9.02 13.08 -3.03
CA PRO A 162 7.74 13.05 -3.74
C PRO A 162 6.56 12.77 -2.80
N ARG A 163 5.35 13.12 -3.24
CA ARG A 163 4.14 13.11 -2.39
C ARG A 163 3.57 11.70 -2.25
N TRP A 164 3.60 10.94 -3.35
CA TRP A 164 3.02 9.62 -3.45
C TRP A 164 4.12 8.57 -3.31
N VAL A 165 3.85 7.52 -2.53
CA VAL A 165 4.79 6.44 -2.26
C VAL A 165 4.09 5.10 -2.44
N LYS A 166 4.74 4.17 -3.15
CA LYS A 166 4.26 2.81 -3.27
C LYS A 166 4.59 2.06 -1.99
N ARG A 167 3.60 1.43 -1.38
CA ARG A 167 3.72 0.69 -0.13
C ARG A 167 3.23 -0.73 -0.34
N GLY A 168 4.09 -1.70 -0.05
CA GLY A 168 3.69 -3.10 0.03
C GLY A 168 2.98 -3.42 1.35
N PHE A 169 2.10 -4.41 1.30
CA PHE A 169 1.48 -5.06 2.45
C PHE A 169 1.25 -6.55 2.12
N CYS A 170 1.19 -7.37 3.16
CA CYS A 170 0.86 -8.79 3.04
C CYS A 170 -0.63 -8.97 3.33
N VAL A 171 -1.26 -9.93 2.67
CA VAL A 171 -2.65 -10.33 2.94
C VAL A 171 -2.62 -11.61 3.76
N ASP A 172 -3.36 -11.62 4.87
CA ASP A 172 -3.45 -12.73 5.83
C ASP A 172 -4.92 -13.17 5.96
N GLU A 173 -5.47 -13.70 4.87
CA GLU A 173 -6.82 -14.26 4.81
C GLU A 173 -6.86 -15.75 5.18
N ASP A 174 -5.73 -16.45 5.00
CA ASP A 174 -5.66 -17.91 5.00
C ASP A 174 -4.27 -18.36 5.48
N SER A 175 -4.18 -19.40 6.30
CA SER A 175 -2.88 -19.88 6.83
C SER A 175 -1.96 -20.35 5.71
N CYS A 176 -0.76 -19.78 5.61
CA CYS A 176 0.24 -20.14 4.60
C CYS A 176 0.95 -21.47 4.87
N SER A 177 0.87 -22.02 6.09
CA SER A 177 1.37 -23.37 6.40
C SER A 177 0.34 -24.48 6.23
N TRP A 178 0.86 -25.70 6.08
CA TRP A 178 0.13 -26.94 6.35
C TRP A 178 0.92 -27.79 7.37
N PRO A 179 0.31 -28.23 8.50
CA PRO A 179 -1.04 -27.86 8.97
C PRO A 179 -1.16 -26.35 9.26
N PRO A 180 -2.38 -25.82 9.42
CA PRO A 180 -2.60 -24.39 9.64
C PRO A 180 -1.94 -23.87 10.93
N GLY A 181 -1.38 -22.66 10.88
CA GLY A 181 -0.75 -22.02 12.04
C GLY A 181 0.27 -20.91 11.73
N MET A 182 0.68 -20.74 10.47
CA MET A 182 1.57 -19.66 10.02
C MET A 182 0.82 -18.67 9.12
N HIS A 183 1.29 -17.43 9.15
CA HIS A 183 0.68 -16.25 8.56
C HIS A 183 1.63 -15.54 7.60
N CYS A 184 1.09 -14.80 6.63
CA CYS A 184 1.90 -14.02 5.70
C CYS A 184 2.34 -12.68 6.33
N VAL A 185 3.61 -12.60 6.72
CA VAL A 185 4.19 -11.44 7.41
C VAL A 185 5.18 -10.66 6.51
N PRO A 186 5.35 -9.34 6.71
CA PRO A 186 6.30 -8.56 5.94
C PRO A 186 7.75 -8.90 6.31
N ALA A 187 8.62 -8.98 5.30
CA ALA A 187 10.07 -9.07 5.48
C ALA A 187 10.66 -7.79 6.10
N GLU A 188 11.98 -7.78 6.38
CA GLU A 188 12.65 -6.56 6.86
C GLU A 188 12.47 -5.42 5.85
N GLY A 189 11.74 -4.37 6.26
CA GLY A 189 11.28 -3.35 5.34
C GLY A 189 12.41 -2.55 4.67
N LYS A 190 12.52 -2.68 3.35
CA LYS A 190 13.35 -1.84 2.48
C LYS A 190 13.20 -0.36 2.80
N ARG A 191 14.32 0.36 2.80
CA ARG A 191 14.37 1.78 3.20
C ARG A 191 14.61 2.70 2.00
N ILE A 192 13.53 3.18 1.40
CA ILE A 192 13.62 4.26 0.40
C ILE A 192 14.00 5.59 1.09
N ARG A 193 14.40 6.61 0.32
CA ARG A 193 14.68 7.94 0.86
C ARG A 193 13.75 8.98 0.25
N LEU A 194 13.16 9.79 1.11
CA LEU A 194 12.24 10.87 0.74
C LEU A 194 12.75 12.21 1.27
N LEU A 195 12.22 13.31 0.77
CA LEU A 195 12.40 14.63 1.37
C LEU A 195 11.23 14.94 2.32
N ARG A 196 11.50 15.18 3.60
CA ARG A 196 10.53 15.71 4.57
C ARG A 196 10.78 17.20 4.81
N TRP A 197 9.73 18.01 4.77
CA TRP A 197 9.79 19.42 5.10
C TRP A 197 9.75 19.59 6.62
N GLN A 198 10.87 20.04 7.19
CA GLN A 198 11.05 20.16 8.64
C GLN A 198 11.33 21.60 9.02
N CYS A 199 10.57 22.14 9.97
CA CYS A 199 10.75 23.46 10.55
C CYS A 199 11.33 23.34 11.96
N VAL A 200 12.43 24.04 12.22
CA VAL A 200 13.03 24.15 13.57
C VAL A 200 13.01 25.60 14.06
N PRO A 201 12.83 25.87 15.37
CA PRO A 201 12.97 27.20 15.92
C PRO A 201 14.38 27.77 15.67
N ARG A 202 14.47 29.01 15.19
CA ARG A 202 15.69 29.80 15.34
C ARG A 202 15.67 30.43 16.72
N PHE A 203 16.40 29.82 17.66
CA PHE A 203 16.94 30.60 18.76
C PHE A 203 17.86 31.65 18.14
N ARG A 204 17.47 32.93 18.19
CA ARG A 204 18.47 33.99 18.04
C ARG A 204 19.38 33.83 19.25
N ARG A 205 20.65 33.48 19.03
CA ARG A 205 21.67 33.72 20.06
C ARG A 205 21.54 35.20 20.40
N ASN A 206 21.19 35.51 21.64
CA ASN A 206 21.22 36.88 22.09
C ASN A 206 22.70 37.26 22.08
N GLY A 207 23.13 38.00 21.07
CA GLY A 207 24.30 38.86 21.25
C GLY A 207 24.02 39.73 22.48
N PRO A 208 25.05 40.10 23.26
CA PRO A 208 24.86 40.81 24.53
C PRO A 208 23.87 41.95 24.34
N PHE A 209 22.81 41.95 25.15
CA PHE A 209 21.86 43.05 25.17
C PHE A 209 22.64 44.28 25.61
N LYS A 210 23.05 45.13 24.66
CA LYS A 210 23.64 46.43 24.97
C LYS A 210 22.49 47.27 25.53
N PRO A 211 22.43 47.54 26.85
CA PRO A 211 21.44 48.47 27.36
C PRO A 211 21.66 49.81 26.67
N ASN A 212 20.57 50.44 26.23
CA ASN A 212 20.67 51.72 25.53
C ASN A 212 21.29 52.74 26.50
N ARG A 213 22.50 53.23 26.19
CA ARG A 213 23.26 54.14 27.07
C ARG A 213 22.57 55.50 27.02
N LYS A 214 21.57 55.70 27.88
CA LYS A 214 20.90 56.99 28.06
C LYS A 214 21.97 58.03 28.39
N THR A 215 22.21 58.95 27.47
CA THR A 215 22.81 60.24 27.81
C THR A 215 21.90 60.92 28.85
N LYS A 216 22.51 61.52 29.86
CA LYS A 216 21.80 62.46 30.74
C LYS A 216 21.45 63.71 29.92
N ASP A 217 20.41 64.39 30.40
CA ASP A 217 19.83 65.65 29.93
C ASP A 217 18.63 65.46 28.99
N ASP A 218 17.44 65.30 29.58
CA ASP A 218 16.58 66.47 29.80
C ASP A 218 15.45 66.18 30.82
N GLN A 219 14.86 67.24 31.39
CA GLN A 219 13.87 67.13 32.46
C GLN A 219 12.42 66.95 31.96
N GLN A 220 11.62 66.29 32.82
CA GLN A 220 10.16 66.45 32.95
C GLN A 220 9.30 66.55 31.67
N ASN A 221 8.62 65.44 31.30
CA ASN A 221 7.15 65.39 31.39
C ASN A 221 6.52 64.04 31.04
N THR A 222 5.57 63.62 31.89
CA THR A 222 4.37 62.79 31.63
C THR A 222 4.44 61.40 30.97
N THR A 223 3.50 60.55 31.43
CA THR A 223 3.04 59.26 30.89
C THR A 223 3.88 58.02 31.19
N GLU A 224 3.15 56.95 31.54
CA GLU A 224 3.64 55.68 32.05
C GLU A 224 4.60 54.98 31.09
N PRO A 225 5.62 54.24 31.59
CA PRO A 225 6.44 53.39 30.76
C PRO A 225 5.60 52.19 30.27
N LYS A 226 4.90 52.37 29.14
CA LYS A 226 4.31 51.25 28.38
C LYS A 226 5.42 50.26 28.02
N VAL A 227 5.59 49.23 28.85
CA VAL A 227 6.47 48.10 28.60
C VAL A 227 5.99 47.44 27.32
N LYS A 228 6.59 47.84 26.20
CA LYS A 228 6.48 47.13 24.93
C LYS A 228 7.06 45.75 25.18
N LYS A 229 6.20 44.80 25.53
CA LYS A 229 6.49 43.37 25.47
C LYS A 229 6.83 43.07 24.01
N GLU A 230 8.09 43.23 23.66
CA GLU A 230 8.64 42.74 22.40
C GLU A 230 8.38 41.24 22.38
N LYS A 231 7.31 40.85 21.69
CA LYS A 231 7.00 39.45 21.40
C LYS A 231 8.15 38.92 20.56
N ARG A 232 9.19 38.40 21.22
CA ARG A 232 10.40 37.81 20.62
C ARG A 232 9.93 36.88 19.51
N LYS A 233 10.03 37.36 18.26
CA LYS A 233 9.38 36.70 17.12
C LYS A 233 10.22 35.51 16.73
N TYR A 234 10.02 34.38 17.44
CA TYR A 234 10.67 33.10 17.17
C TYR A 234 10.48 32.77 15.68
N GLY A 235 11.56 32.93 14.93
CA GLY A 235 11.58 32.70 13.49
C GLY A 235 11.82 31.22 13.26
N MET A 236 10.93 30.52 12.57
CA MET A 236 11.23 29.14 12.15
C MET A 236 12.25 29.15 11.00
N LYS A 237 13.17 28.17 10.98
CA LYS A 237 13.99 27.82 9.81
C LYS A 237 13.46 26.49 9.30
N CYS A 238 12.83 26.52 8.13
CA CYS A 238 12.32 25.32 7.48
C CYS A 238 13.22 24.90 6.32
N LYS A 239 13.42 23.60 6.15
CA LYS A 239 14.19 23.00 5.05
C LYS A 239 13.67 21.60 4.72
N TRP A 240 13.83 21.20 3.48
CA TRP A 240 13.71 19.80 3.07
C TRP A 240 14.88 18.98 3.63
N MET A 241 14.61 17.83 4.25
CA MET A 241 15.59 16.91 4.80
C MET A 241 15.42 15.54 4.16
N LYS A 242 16.52 14.90 3.74
CA LYS A 242 16.46 13.48 3.37
C LYS A 242 16.17 12.67 4.62
N ILE A 243 15.18 11.80 4.56
CA ILE A 243 14.86 10.84 5.61
C ILE A 243 14.76 9.43 5.00
N PRO A 244 15.10 8.37 5.75
CA PRO A 244 14.68 7.02 5.38
C PRO A 244 13.18 6.87 5.63
N TYR A 245 12.51 6.14 4.76
CA TYR A 245 11.10 5.75 4.90
C TYR A 245 11.01 4.24 4.62
N PRO A 246 10.47 3.42 5.54
CA PRO A 246 10.34 1.98 5.34
C PRO A 246 9.18 1.66 4.39
N VAL A 247 9.37 0.67 3.54
CA VAL A 247 8.37 0.09 2.66
C VAL A 247 8.56 -1.43 2.64
N THR A 248 7.47 -2.19 2.57
CA THR A 248 7.53 -3.64 2.34
C THR A 248 7.72 -3.90 0.85
N ASP A 249 8.69 -4.75 0.49
CA ASP A 249 8.89 -5.27 -0.87
C ASP A 249 8.88 -6.80 -0.96
N GLU A 250 8.87 -7.50 0.17
CA GLU A 250 8.77 -8.96 0.28
C GLU A 250 7.88 -9.36 1.47
N CYS A 251 7.16 -10.47 1.34
CA CYS A 251 6.36 -11.12 2.39
C CYS A 251 6.79 -12.58 2.48
N PHE A 252 6.71 -13.19 3.66
CA PHE A 252 7.07 -14.59 3.89
C PHE A 252 6.13 -15.25 4.90
N CYS A 253 6.10 -16.58 4.89
CA CYS A 253 5.28 -17.35 5.82
C CYS A 253 6.00 -17.50 7.18
N SER A 254 5.37 -17.08 8.28
CA SER A 254 5.92 -17.15 9.65
C SER A 254 4.88 -17.54 10.68
N CYS A 255 5.33 -18.12 11.80
CA CYS A 255 4.58 -18.10 13.07
C CYS A 255 4.57 -16.70 13.68
#